data_AF-A0A956QYR0-F1
#
_entry.id   AF-A0A956QYR0-F1
#
_cell.length_a   1.000
_cell.length_b   1.000
_cell.length_c   1.000
_cell.angle_alpha   90.00
_cell.angle_beta   90.00
_cell.angle_gamma   90.00
#
_symmetry.space_group_name_H-M   'P 1'
#
loop_
_entity.id
_entity.type
_entity.pdbx_description
1 polymer ?
#
loop_
_entity_poly.entity_id
_entity_poly.type
_entity_poly.pdbx_seq_one_letter_code
_entity_poly.pdbx_strand_id
1 'polypeptide(L)'
;MPFFEHWLKSDHANSRILDKVENYSLHPTPGSLFRANAKGPDVNKMIEMAASLCGANSQKTEFRAHLLRSRAQSLAESEQAPEAGEVSKARLKAEHALEDALEALRPYALEQERLDAEKLINNIERQKLHPLACAELAEARVRLATAKDELRRNKPQYTKSLKALKRYAHLVLNYCKLEPDKIQARISSICAVEELERMMGPVETAWKGIPGRTLDLPRTIPAEMTEFERLEQIRDHLEVKVNAIDAKQNQRLEKIATHPVIEAILAKHDEGALPEEGSIFFFTTDGRPLYRIDANRPKPRPGQSIEDATRHATKTPEFIDIARLKGGFGPDGAGLFRFAELADIISGAVVLSPVIRDGKKVQLPGMSKPKRVVSETIGIVPEFIDPGMPYSAILNRFRRAAEELFEKSLQEMGIGSREDMRAKSA
;
A
#
# COMPACT_ATOMS: atom_id res chain seq x y z
N MET A 1 -5.25 -5.40 -25.19
CA MET A 1 -6.72 -5.38 -25.33
C MET A 1 -7.21 -4.06 -24.74
N PRO A 2 -7.91 -3.21 -25.49
CA PRO A 2 -8.20 -1.84 -25.05
C PRO A 2 -9.32 -1.78 -24.00
N PHE A 3 -9.10 -1.01 -22.92
CA PHE A 3 -9.99 -0.53 -21.84
C PHE A 3 -11.51 -0.77 -21.98
N PHE A 4 -12.10 -0.47 -23.13
CA PHE A 4 -13.53 -0.60 -23.39
C PHE A 4 -14.04 -2.05 -23.57
N GLU A 5 -13.21 -2.99 -24.05
CA GLU A 5 -13.66 -4.38 -24.28
C GLU A 5 -13.82 -5.17 -22.98
N HIS A 6 -13.06 -4.81 -21.93
CA HIS A 6 -13.23 -5.40 -20.60
C HIS A 6 -14.43 -4.79 -19.87
N TRP A 7 -14.70 -3.50 -20.07
CA TRP A 7 -15.83 -2.79 -19.46
C TRP A 7 -17.19 -3.17 -20.08
N LEU A 8 -17.25 -3.36 -21.41
CA LEU A 8 -18.47 -3.80 -22.13
C LEU A 8 -18.98 -5.19 -21.74
N LYS A 9 -18.16 -6.01 -21.05
CA LYS A 9 -18.47 -7.36 -20.58
C LYS A 9 -18.96 -7.41 -19.12
N SER A 10 -19.05 -6.27 -18.43
CA SER A 10 -19.54 -6.16 -17.06
C SER A 10 -21.05 -5.88 -17.04
N ASP A 11 -21.86 -6.87 -16.67
CA ASP A 11 -23.34 -6.77 -16.67
C ASP A 11 -23.89 -5.73 -15.68
N HIS A 12 -23.14 -5.35 -14.63
CA HIS A 12 -23.60 -4.42 -13.61
C HIS A 12 -23.39 -2.93 -13.94
N ALA A 13 -22.45 -2.59 -14.83
CA ALA A 13 -22.20 -1.19 -15.23
C ALA A 13 -23.22 -0.68 -16.26
N ASN A 14 -23.79 -1.58 -17.06
CA ASN A 14 -24.60 -1.23 -18.22
C ASN A 14 -26.04 -0.76 -17.90
N SER A 15 -26.61 -1.04 -16.73
CA SER A 15 -27.99 -0.63 -16.41
C SER A 15 -28.09 0.80 -15.86
N ARG A 16 -27.18 1.19 -14.95
CA ARG A 16 -27.23 2.49 -14.25
C ARG A 16 -26.87 3.70 -15.12
N ILE A 17 -26.05 3.51 -16.16
CA ILE A 17 -25.64 4.59 -17.07
C ILE A 17 -26.73 4.88 -18.09
N LEU A 18 -27.43 3.85 -18.60
CA LEU A 18 -28.52 4.03 -19.57
C LEU A 18 -29.72 4.75 -18.93
N ASP A 19 -30.08 4.43 -17.69
CA ASP A 19 -31.14 5.14 -16.95
C ASP A 19 -30.81 6.63 -16.72
N LYS A 20 -29.52 6.98 -16.59
CA LYS A 20 -29.09 8.38 -16.42
C LYS A 20 -28.97 9.15 -17.72
N VAL A 21 -28.70 8.49 -18.84
CA VAL A 21 -28.55 9.12 -20.17
C VAL A 21 -29.90 9.24 -20.90
N GLU A 22 -30.80 8.27 -20.74
CA GLU A 22 -32.15 8.30 -21.34
C GLU A 22 -33.02 9.43 -20.79
N ASN A 23 -32.88 9.76 -19.50
CA ASN A 23 -33.65 10.85 -18.86
C ASN A 23 -33.32 12.27 -19.39
N TYR A 24 -32.23 12.44 -20.17
CA TYR A 24 -31.84 13.74 -20.72
C TYR A 24 -32.05 13.87 -22.24
N SER A 25 -32.53 12.82 -22.92
CA SER A 25 -32.71 12.82 -24.38
C SER A 25 -34.12 13.19 -24.86
N LEU A 26 -35.01 13.63 -23.96
CA LEU A 26 -36.35 14.10 -24.32
C LEU A 26 -36.35 15.58 -24.70
N HIS A 27 -35.77 15.91 -25.85
CA HIS A 27 -36.27 16.96 -26.76
C HIS A 27 -35.61 16.79 -28.14
N PRO A 28 -36.27 16.15 -29.12
CA PRO A 28 -35.78 16.13 -30.49
C PRO A 28 -36.21 17.40 -31.23
N THR A 29 -35.25 18.19 -31.72
CA THR A 29 -35.50 19.10 -32.86
C THR A 29 -35.23 18.33 -34.16
N PRO A 30 -36.18 18.32 -35.13
CA PRO A 30 -36.00 17.58 -36.37
C PRO A 30 -35.27 18.41 -37.42
N GLY A 31 -34.24 17.81 -38.05
CA GLY A 31 -33.73 18.29 -39.32
C GLY A 31 -32.23 18.10 -39.54
N SER A 32 -31.84 16.98 -40.14
CA SER A 32 -31.15 16.96 -41.44
C SER A 32 -30.58 15.58 -41.73
N LEU A 33 -31.05 15.02 -42.85
CA LEU A 33 -30.50 13.88 -43.54
C LEU A 33 -29.19 14.28 -44.22
N PHE A 34 -28.11 13.52 -44.04
CA PHE A 34 -27.11 13.36 -45.10
C PHE A 34 -26.56 11.93 -45.15
N ARG A 35 -26.64 11.35 -46.35
CA ARG A 35 -26.06 10.07 -46.75
C ARG A 35 -24.55 10.24 -46.97
N ALA A 36 -23.77 9.23 -46.59
CA ALA A 36 -22.52 8.91 -47.26
C ALA A 36 -22.34 7.39 -47.33
N ASN A 37 -22.26 6.87 -48.55
CA ASN A 37 -21.83 5.51 -48.88
C ASN A 37 -20.31 5.41 -48.73
N ALA A 38 -19.82 4.43 -47.97
CA ALA A 38 -18.44 3.94 -48.10
C ALA A 38 -18.43 2.42 -47.86
N LYS A 39 -17.99 1.67 -48.88
CA LYS A 39 -17.80 0.22 -48.82
C LYS A 39 -16.49 -0.09 -48.08
N GLY A 40 -16.59 -0.70 -46.92
CA GLY A 40 -15.53 -1.31 -46.11
C GLY A 40 -16.06 -2.59 -45.44
N PRO A 41 -15.21 -3.43 -44.82
CA PRO A 41 -15.51 -4.82 -44.48
C PRO A 41 -16.82 -4.94 -43.71
N ASP A 42 -17.70 -5.81 -44.20
CA ASP A 42 -19.13 -5.94 -43.92
C ASP A 42 -19.55 -5.60 -42.48
N VAL A 43 -19.67 -4.29 -42.21
CA VAL A 43 -20.07 -3.70 -40.93
C VAL A 43 -21.48 -4.18 -40.59
N ASN A 44 -22.31 -4.44 -41.60
CA ASN A 44 -23.66 -4.99 -41.44
C ASN A 44 -23.63 -6.43 -40.90
N LYS A 45 -22.68 -7.28 -41.31
CA LYS A 45 -22.49 -8.61 -40.71
C LYS A 45 -22.04 -8.57 -39.25
N MET A 46 -21.18 -7.63 -38.87
CA MET A 46 -20.78 -7.47 -37.46
C MET A 46 -21.94 -6.95 -36.61
N ILE A 47 -22.80 -6.10 -37.17
CA ILE A 47 -24.04 -5.62 -36.56
C ILE A 47 -25.05 -6.76 -36.40
N GLU A 48 -25.23 -7.62 -37.40
CA GLU A 48 -26.11 -8.81 -37.33
C GLU A 48 -25.62 -9.83 -36.29
N MET A 49 -24.31 -10.06 -36.20
CA MET A 49 -23.71 -10.90 -35.15
C MET A 49 -23.91 -10.31 -33.74
N ALA A 50 -23.73 -9.00 -33.58
CA ALA A 50 -23.92 -8.33 -32.30
C ALA A 50 -25.41 -8.29 -31.87
N ALA A 51 -26.33 -8.15 -32.82
CA ALA A 51 -27.76 -8.21 -32.60
C ALA A 51 -28.24 -9.64 -32.28
N SER A 52 -27.63 -10.67 -32.88
CA SER A 52 -27.90 -12.08 -32.57
C SER A 52 -27.42 -12.52 -31.18
N LEU A 53 -26.40 -11.86 -30.62
CA LEU A 53 -25.84 -12.17 -29.30
C LEU A 53 -26.51 -11.41 -28.15
N CYS A 54 -27.21 -10.31 -28.45
CA CYS A 54 -27.88 -9.48 -27.45
C CYS A 54 -29.41 -9.58 -27.62
N GLY A 55 -30.01 -10.55 -26.93
CA GLY A 55 -31.47 -10.63 -26.82
C GLY A 55 -32.07 -9.36 -26.21
N ALA A 56 -33.05 -8.79 -26.90
CA ALA A 56 -34.06 -7.83 -26.44
C ALA A 56 -33.58 -6.50 -25.79
N ASN A 57 -33.22 -5.51 -26.63
CA ASN A 57 -33.72 -4.13 -26.54
C ASN A 57 -33.18 -3.29 -27.72
N SER A 58 -34.00 -3.04 -28.74
CA SER A 58 -33.58 -2.43 -30.02
C SER A 58 -32.96 -1.03 -29.88
N GLN A 59 -33.38 -0.24 -28.88
CA GLN A 59 -32.82 1.09 -28.60
C GLN A 59 -31.39 1.03 -28.00
N LYS A 60 -31.09 0.00 -27.19
CA LYS A 60 -29.74 -0.24 -26.63
C LYS A 60 -28.76 -0.64 -27.72
N THR A 61 -29.21 -1.40 -28.71
CA THR A 61 -28.38 -1.85 -29.83
C THR A 61 -28.03 -0.69 -30.77
N GLU A 62 -28.97 0.22 -31.02
CA GLU A 62 -28.74 1.40 -31.87
C GLU A 62 -27.80 2.43 -31.23
N PHE A 63 -27.93 2.71 -29.93
CA PHE A 63 -27.03 3.62 -29.22
C PHE A 63 -25.59 3.06 -29.13
N ARG A 64 -25.46 1.75 -28.89
CA ARG A 64 -24.17 1.05 -28.88
C ARG A 64 -23.53 1.05 -30.27
N ALA A 65 -24.33 0.88 -31.33
CA ALA A 65 -23.88 1.01 -32.71
C ALA A 65 -23.53 2.46 -33.10
N HIS A 66 -24.16 3.46 -32.48
CA HIS A 66 -23.82 4.88 -32.67
C HIS A 66 -22.48 5.22 -31.99
N LEU A 67 -22.27 4.79 -30.75
CA LEU A 67 -21.00 4.94 -30.00
C LEU A 67 -19.81 4.29 -30.72
N LEU A 68 -20.01 3.09 -31.26
CA LEU A 68 -18.98 2.41 -32.04
C LEU A 68 -18.71 3.11 -33.38
N ARG A 69 -19.73 3.70 -34.03
CA ARG A 69 -19.58 4.51 -35.25
C ARG A 69 -18.83 5.82 -35.00
N SER A 70 -19.19 6.58 -33.97
CA SER A 70 -18.47 7.81 -33.60
C SER A 70 -17.01 7.54 -33.22
N ARG A 71 -16.73 6.41 -32.55
CA ARG A 71 -15.36 5.99 -32.22
C ARG A 71 -14.53 5.58 -33.44
N ALA A 72 -15.14 4.89 -34.40
CA ALA A 72 -14.46 4.51 -35.64
C ALA A 72 -14.15 5.74 -36.51
N GLN A 73 -15.04 6.73 -36.52
CA GLN A 73 -14.84 8.00 -37.21
C GLN A 73 -13.76 8.86 -36.53
N SER A 74 -13.77 8.99 -35.20
CA SER A 74 -12.76 9.78 -34.49
C SER A 74 -11.35 9.19 -34.57
N LEU A 75 -11.23 7.85 -34.60
CA LEU A 75 -9.95 7.18 -34.82
C LEU A 75 -9.39 7.44 -36.23
N ALA A 76 -10.25 7.49 -37.25
CA ALA A 76 -9.87 7.78 -38.63
C ALA A 76 -9.50 9.27 -38.86
N GLU A 77 -10.08 10.18 -38.08
CA GLU A 77 -9.83 11.63 -38.21
C GLU A 77 -8.61 12.11 -37.38
N SER A 78 -8.16 11.35 -36.37
CA SER A 78 -7.09 11.75 -35.45
C SER A 78 -5.65 11.63 -35.98
N GLU A 79 -5.43 11.09 -37.18
CA GLU A 79 -4.08 10.86 -37.73
C GLU A 79 -3.40 12.11 -38.34
N GLN A 80 -4.04 13.29 -38.36
CA GLN A 80 -3.52 14.46 -39.10
C GLN A 80 -3.36 15.77 -38.31
N ALA A 81 -3.49 15.80 -36.98
CA ALA A 81 -3.33 17.03 -36.18
C ALA A 81 -2.34 16.88 -34.98
N PRO A 82 -1.47 17.87 -34.71
CA PRO A 82 -0.56 17.83 -33.56
C PRO A 82 -1.28 17.77 -32.20
N GLU A 83 -2.47 18.38 -32.10
CA GLU A 83 -3.34 18.32 -30.91
C GLU A 83 -3.89 16.90 -30.65
N ALA A 84 -4.16 16.12 -31.70
CA ALA A 84 -4.58 14.73 -31.57
C ALA A 84 -3.48 13.84 -30.96
N GLY A 85 -2.21 14.19 -31.19
CA GLY A 85 -1.06 13.52 -30.60
C GLY A 85 -0.95 13.71 -29.09
N GLU A 86 -1.33 14.86 -28.56
CA GLU A 86 -1.29 15.13 -27.11
C GLU A 86 -2.43 14.45 -26.37
N VAL A 87 -3.66 14.50 -26.91
CA VAL A 87 -4.83 13.79 -26.36
C VAL A 87 -4.59 12.29 -26.33
N SER A 88 -4.08 11.71 -27.41
CA SER A 88 -3.75 10.28 -27.50
C SER A 88 -2.68 9.88 -26.46
N LYS A 89 -1.63 10.68 -26.29
CA LYS A 89 -0.62 10.46 -25.25
C LYS A 89 -1.19 10.56 -23.84
N ALA A 90 -2.04 11.55 -23.58
CA ALA A 90 -2.68 11.72 -22.27
C ALA A 90 -3.58 10.53 -21.93
N ARG A 91 -4.34 10.05 -22.92
CA ARG A 91 -5.18 8.86 -22.81
C ARG A 91 -4.37 7.61 -22.48
N LEU A 92 -3.31 7.32 -23.24
CA LEU A 92 -2.44 6.16 -22.99
C LEU A 92 -1.82 6.20 -21.59
N LYS A 93 -1.39 7.39 -21.12
CA LYS A 93 -0.88 7.56 -19.76
C LYS A 93 -1.94 7.26 -18.71
N ALA A 94 -3.20 7.68 -18.92
CA ALA A 94 -4.30 7.38 -18.02
C ALA A 94 -4.62 5.87 -18.01
N GLU A 95 -4.63 5.21 -19.16
CA GLU A 95 -4.86 3.77 -19.29
C GLU A 95 -3.78 2.95 -18.55
N HIS A 96 -2.50 3.28 -18.73
CA HIS A 96 -1.42 2.63 -17.96
C HIS A 96 -1.52 2.91 -16.46
N ALA A 97 -1.89 4.13 -16.07
CA ALA A 97 -2.04 4.45 -14.65
C ALA A 97 -3.22 3.70 -14.00
N LEU A 98 -4.26 3.38 -14.77
CA LEU A 98 -5.34 2.51 -14.32
C LEU A 98 -4.84 1.09 -14.07
N GLU A 99 -4.08 0.52 -15.01
CA GLU A 99 -3.49 -0.82 -14.84
C GLU A 99 -2.59 -0.88 -13.59
N ASP A 100 -1.74 0.14 -13.40
CA ASP A 100 -0.90 0.28 -12.21
C ASP A 100 -1.74 0.36 -10.91
N ALA A 101 -2.85 1.09 -10.93
CA ALA A 101 -3.75 1.22 -9.78
C ALA A 101 -4.46 -0.10 -9.46
N LEU A 102 -4.95 -0.82 -10.47
CA LEU A 102 -5.59 -2.12 -10.32
C LEU A 102 -4.62 -3.15 -9.73
N GLU A 103 -3.39 -3.21 -10.23
CA GLU A 103 -2.36 -4.12 -9.70
C GLU A 103 -1.97 -3.75 -8.25
N ALA A 104 -1.84 -2.45 -7.95
CA ALA A 104 -1.54 -1.99 -6.59
C ALA A 104 -2.68 -2.26 -5.59
N LEU A 105 -3.93 -2.39 -6.06
CA LEU A 105 -5.11 -2.64 -5.23
C LEU A 105 -5.53 -4.11 -5.18
N ARG A 106 -5.01 -4.96 -6.07
CA ARG A 106 -5.30 -6.40 -6.10
C ARG A 106 -5.17 -7.08 -4.72
N PRO A 107 -4.14 -6.80 -3.89
CA PRO A 107 -4.08 -7.39 -2.55
C PRO A 107 -5.24 -6.98 -1.63
N TYR A 108 -5.80 -5.78 -1.77
CA TYR A 108 -6.97 -5.36 -0.99
C TYR A 108 -8.24 -6.08 -1.42
N ALA A 109 -8.41 -6.31 -2.73
CA ALA A 109 -9.51 -7.12 -3.24
C ALA A 109 -9.41 -8.57 -2.74
N LEU A 110 -8.21 -9.16 -2.74
CA LEU A 110 -7.96 -10.50 -2.19
C LEU A 110 -8.22 -10.59 -0.68
N GLU A 111 -7.88 -9.54 0.08
CA GLU A 111 -8.16 -9.50 1.52
C GLU A 111 -9.67 -9.44 1.79
N GLN A 112 -10.42 -8.70 0.99
CA GLN A 112 -11.88 -8.67 1.07
C GLN A 112 -12.48 -10.05 0.72
N GLU A 113 -12.00 -10.69 -0.35
CA GLU A 113 -12.40 -12.05 -0.73
C GLU A 113 -12.12 -13.06 0.39
N ARG A 114 -10.95 -12.96 1.04
CA ARG A 114 -10.57 -13.78 2.20
C ARG A 114 -11.58 -13.62 3.34
N LEU A 115 -11.91 -12.38 3.69
CA LEU A 115 -12.86 -12.07 4.77
C LEU A 115 -14.27 -12.56 4.46
N ASP A 116 -14.73 -12.39 3.22
CA ASP A 116 -16.06 -12.81 2.80
C ASP A 116 -16.17 -14.34 2.72
N ALA A 117 -15.13 -15.03 2.25
CA ALA A 117 -15.03 -16.48 2.31
C ALA A 117 -15.03 -17.01 3.76
N GLU A 118 -14.29 -16.37 4.67
CA GLU A 118 -14.29 -16.74 6.09
C GLU A 118 -15.67 -16.54 6.75
N LYS A 119 -16.34 -15.42 6.47
CA LYS A 119 -17.71 -15.20 6.95
C LYS A 119 -18.66 -16.26 6.44
N LEU A 120 -18.58 -16.60 5.15
CA LEU A 120 -19.43 -17.62 4.53
C LEU A 120 -19.21 -19.00 5.15
N ILE A 121 -17.95 -19.44 5.30
CA ILE A 121 -17.58 -20.70 5.95
C ILE A 121 -18.15 -20.75 7.38
N ASN A 122 -17.90 -19.70 8.18
CA ASN A 122 -18.38 -19.63 9.56
C ASN A 122 -19.91 -19.67 9.65
N ASN A 123 -20.61 -19.00 8.72
CA ASN A 123 -22.07 -19.01 8.69
C ASN A 123 -22.62 -20.41 8.36
N ILE A 124 -22.07 -21.07 7.34
CA ILE A 124 -22.47 -22.43 6.93
C ILE A 124 -22.21 -23.44 8.06
N GLU A 125 -21.01 -23.41 8.66
CA GLU A 125 -20.61 -24.36 9.70
C GLU A 125 -21.44 -24.18 10.99
N ARG A 126 -21.76 -22.93 11.37
CA ARG A 126 -22.63 -22.66 12.52
C ARG A 126 -24.07 -23.09 12.32
N GLN A 127 -24.60 -22.94 11.10
CA GLN A 127 -25.98 -23.28 10.79
C GLN A 127 -26.20 -24.77 10.50
N LYS A 128 -25.13 -25.59 10.46
CA LYS A 128 -25.17 -27.04 10.15
C LYS A 128 -26.01 -27.35 8.90
N LEU A 129 -25.92 -26.51 7.87
CA LEU A 129 -26.82 -26.55 6.73
C LEU A 129 -26.58 -27.72 5.77
N HIS A 130 -27.67 -28.08 5.08
CA HIS A 130 -27.93 -29.17 4.13
C HIS A 130 -26.84 -29.42 3.05
N PRO A 131 -26.77 -30.60 2.38
CA PRO A 131 -25.77 -30.96 1.37
C PRO A 131 -25.46 -29.97 0.22
N LEU A 132 -26.34 -29.02 -0.14
CA LEU A 132 -26.02 -27.93 -1.07
C LEU A 132 -24.98 -26.96 -0.49
N ALA A 133 -25.00 -26.78 0.83
CA ALA A 133 -23.98 -26.03 1.56
C ALA A 133 -22.61 -26.73 1.53
N CYS A 134 -22.53 -28.05 1.25
CA CYS A 134 -21.24 -28.73 1.11
C CYS A 134 -20.46 -28.29 -0.14
N ALA A 135 -21.14 -28.00 -1.25
CA ALA A 135 -20.49 -27.53 -2.48
C ALA A 135 -20.02 -26.08 -2.34
N GLU A 136 -20.89 -25.19 -1.85
CA GLU A 136 -20.54 -23.79 -1.57
C GLU A 136 -19.44 -23.67 -0.50
N LEU A 137 -19.45 -24.54 0.52
CA LEU A 137 -18.40 -24.61 1.53
C LEU A 137 -17.07 -25.06 0.94
N ALA A 138 -17.07 -26.06 0.05
CA ALA A 138 -15.85 -26.50 -0.62
C ALA A 138 -15.27 -25.38 -1.49
N GLU A 139 -16.11 -24.68 -2.25
CA GLU A 139 -15.69 -23.54 -3.07
C GLU A 139 -15.16 -22.39 -2.21
N ALA A 140 -15.85 -22.03 -1.13
CA ALA A 140 -15.42 -20.99 -0.20
C ALA A 140 -14.07 -21.34 0.46
N ARG A 141 -13.84 -22.61 0.80
CA ARG A 141 -12.55 -23.09 1.33
C ARG A 141 -11.42 -22.99 0.30
N VAL A 142 -11.70 -23.30 -0.97
CA VAL A 142 -10.73 -23.12 -2.06
C VAL A 142 -10.40 -21.64 -2.26
N ARG A 143 -11.42 -20.76 -2.35
CA ARG A 143 -11.22 -19.30 -2.45
C ARG A 143 -10.40 -18.77 -1.27
N LEU A 144 -10.72 -19.21 -0.06
CA LEU A 144 -9.97 -18.85 1.14
C LEU A 144 -8.50 -19.29 1.09
N ALA A 145 -8.23 -20.51 0.64
CA ALA A 145 -6.87 -21.03 0.52
C ALA A 145 -6.07 -20.25 -0.52
N THR A 146 -6.63 -20.05 -1.72
CA THR A 146 -6.01 -19.27 -2.80
C THR A 146 -5.73 -17.84 -2.36
N ALA A 147 -6.71 -17.15 -1.77
CA ALA A 147 -6.53 -15.79 -1.26
C ALA A 147 -5.41 -15.72 -0.20
N LYS A 148 -5.37 -16.67 0.74
CA LYS A 148 -4.29 -16.74 1.76
C LYS A 148 -2.92 -16.95 1.13
N ASP A 149 -2.80 -17.79 0.11
CA ASP A 149 -1.53 -18.05 -0.55
C ASP A 149 -1.05 -16.88 -1.41
N GLU A 150 -1.95 -16.18 -2.11
CA GLU A 150 -1.61 -14.96 -2.84
C GLU A 150 -1.21 -13.82 -1.88
N LEU A 151 -1.96 -13.63 -0.78
CA LEU A 151 -1.66 -12.60 0.23
C LEU A 151 -0.35 -12.85 0.99
N ARG A 152 0.08 -14.11 1.11
CA ARG A 152 1.42 -14.43 1.65
C ARG A 152 2.53 -13.87 0.76
N ARG A 153 2.32 -13.85 -0.56
CA ARG A 153 3.28 -13.35 -1.55
C ARG A 153 3.17 -11.83 -1.71
N ASN A 154 1.95 -11.30 -1.76
CA ASN A 154 1.67 -9.89 -2.03
C ASN A 154 0.72 -9.32 -0.97
N LYS A 155 1.30 -8.66 0.05
CA LYS A 155 0.52 -8.03 1.12
C LYS A 155 -0.05 -6.66 0.68
N PRO A 156 -1.22 -6.26 1.19
CA PRO A 156 -1.76 -4.91 0.95
C PRO A 156 -0.81 -3.81 1.41
N GLN A 157 -0.54 -2.84 0.53
CA GLN A 157 0.36 -1.71 0.76
C GLN A 157 -0.36 -0.37 0.59
N TYR A 158 -0.93 0.14 1.68
CA TYR A 158 -1.79 1.33 1.67
C TYR A 158 -1.20 2.53 0.92
N THR A 159 0.03 2.93 1.25
CA THR A 159 0.68 4.09 0.63
C THR A 159 0.89 3.90 -0.87
N LYS A 160 1.28 2.69 -1.30
CA LYS A 160 1.46 2.37 -2.73
C LYS A 160 0.13 2.47 -3.48
N SER A 161 -0.92 1.88 -2.94
CA SER A 161 -2.26 1.91 -3.54
C SER A 161 -2.82 3.33 -3.63
N LEU A 162 -2.67 4.16 -2.58
CA LEU A 162 -3.10 5.56 -2.61
C LEU A 162 -2.34 6.39 -3.65
N LYS A 163 -1.03 6.20 -3.77
CA LYS A 163 -0.22 6.90 -4.78
C LYS A 163 -0.63 6.52 -6.21
N ALA A 164 -0.94 5.24 -6.44
CA ALA A 164 -1.42 4.77 -7.74
C ALA A 164 -2.81 5.36 -8.08
N LEU A 165 -3.74 5.34 -7.11
CA LEU A 165 -5.05 6.00 -7.22
C LEU A 165 -4.94 7.50 -7.52
N LYS A 166 -4.11 8.24 -6.77
CA LYS A 166 -3.84 9.67 -7.01
C LYS A 166 -3.36 9.89 -8.44
N ARG A 167 -2.39 9.08 -8.89
CA ARG A 167 -1.80 9.20 -10.23
C ARG A 167 -2.83 8.95 -11.32
N TYR A 168 -3.66 7.91 -11.19
CA TYR A 168 -4.75 7.66 -12.13
C TYR A 168 -5.75 8.82 -12.16
N ALA A 169 -6.26 9.26 -11.01
CA ALA A 169 -7.21 10.38 -10.91
C ALA A 169 -6.66 11.67 -11.56
N HIS A 170 -5.38 11.98 -11.33
CA HIS A 170 -4.73 13.13 -11.93
C HIS A 170 -4.62 13.00 -13.46
N LEU A 171 -4.15 11.86 -13.97
CA LEU A 171 -3.92 11.65 -15.39
C LEU A 171 -5.21 11.56 -16.20
N VAL A 172 -6.24 10.89 -15.67
CA VAL A 172 -7.53 10.78 -16.35
C VAL A 172 -8.27 12.11 -16.37
N LEU A 173 -8.15 12.92 -15.32
CA LEU A 173 -8.68 14.28 -15.32
C LEU A 173 -7.97 15.15 -16.36
N ASN A 174 -6.63 15.07 -16.44
CA ASN A 174 -5.88 15.81 -17.45
C ASN A 174 -6.28 15.40 -18.87
N TYR A 175 -6.46 14.11 -19.12
CA TYR A 175 -7.02 13.61 -20.38
C TYR A 175 -8.41 14.19 -20.66
N CYS A 176 -9.34 14.18 -19.68
CA CYS A 176 -10.68 14.76 -19.86
C CYS A 176 -10.65 16.27 -20.14
N LYS A 177 -9.64 17.00 -19.65
CA LYS A 177 -9.44 18.44 -19.93
C LYS A 177 -8.93 18.70 -21.35
N LEU A 178 -8.11 17.80 -21.87
CA LEU A 178 -7.51 17.91 -23.21
C LEU A 178 -8.44 17.40 -24.32
N GLU A 179 -9.39 16.52 -23.98
CA GLU A 179 -10.31 15.92 -24.95
C GLU A 179 -11.22 16.99 -25.60
N PRO A 180 -11.08 17.26 -26.92
CA PRO A 180 -11.85 18.29 -27.60
C PRO A 180 -13.33 17.91 -27.74
N ASP A 181 -13.66 16.61 -27.83
CA ASP A 181 -15.05 16.16 -27.86
C ASP A 181 -15.65 16.17 -26.45
N LYS A 182 -16.51 17.15 -26.19
CA LYS A 182 -17.20 17.33 -24.91
C LYS A 182 -18.04 16.10 -24.49
N ILE A 183 -18.58 15.35 -25.44
CA ILE A 183 -19.33 14.12 -25.14
C ILE A 183 -18.36 13.04 -24.68
N GLN A 184 -17.27 12.84 -25.41
CA GLN A 184 -16.24 11.88 -25.06
C GLN A 184 -15.55 12.21 -23.73
N ALA A 185 -15.27 13.49 -23.47
CA ALA A 185 -14.75 14.00 -22.20
C ALA A 185 -15.70 13.67 -21.05
N ARG A 186 -17.02 13.91 -21.24
CA ARG A 186 -18.04 13.59 -20.24
C ARG A 186 -18.13 12.09 -19.97
N ILE A 187 -18.20 11.25 -21.01
CA ILE A 187 -18.22 9.79 -20.86
C ILE A 187 -16.97 9.32 -20.11
N SER A 188 -15.81 9.83 -20.48
CA SER A 188 -14.54 9.49 -19.84
C SER A 188 -14.54 9.88 -18.35
N SER A 189 -15.12 11.04 -17.99
CA SER A 189 -15.25 11.46 -16.59
C SER A 189 -16.19 10.55 -15.79
N ILE A 190 -17.33 10.14 -16.35
CA ILE A 190 -18.28 9.20 -15.72
C ILE A 190 -17.58 7.88 -15.43
N CYS A 191 -16.95 7.28 -16.45
CA CYS A 191 -16.24 6.01 -16.30
C CYS A 191 -15.08 6.12 -15.29
N ALA A 192 -14.36 7.24 -15.29
CA ALA A 192 -13.25 7.46 -14.37
C ALA A 192 -13.72 7.53 -12.91
N VAL A 193 -14.81 8.25 -12.63
CA VAL A 193 -15.40 8.33 -11.28
C VAL A 193 -15.84 6.96 -10.82
N GLU A 194 -16.64 6.24 -11.62
CA GLU A 194 -17.11 4.90 -11.26
C GLU A 194 -15.94 3.96 -10.93
N GLU A 195 -14.89 3.99 -11.75
CA GLU A 195 -13.73 3.13 -11.59
C GLU A 195 -12.89 3.50 -10.35
N LEU A 196 -12.68 4.79 -10.10
CA LEU A 196 -12.01 5.28 -8.89
C LEU A 196 -12.78 4.89 -7.63
N GLU A 197 -14.09 5.11 -7.60
CA GLU A 197 -14.93 4.79 -6.44
C GLU A 197 -14.97 3.26 -6.19
N ARG A 198 -15.06 2.46 -7.26
CA ARG A 198 -14.95 1.00 -7.20
C ARG A 198 -13.60 0.56 -6.61
N MET A 199 -12.51 1.14 -7.10
CA MET A 199 -11.15 0.85 -6.63
C MET A 199 -10.88 1.31 -5.18
N MET A 200 -11.49 2.42 -4.76
CA MET A 200 -11.43 2.91 -3.37
C MET A 200 -12.31 2.10 -2.42
N GLY A 201 -13.31 1.39 -2.92
CA GLY A 201 -14.25 0.60 -2.12
C GLY A 201 -13.58 -0.37 -1.11
N PRO A 202 -12.67 -1.26 -1.57
CA PRO A 202 -11.93 -2.19 -0.70
C PRO A 202 -10.97 -1.51 0.29
N VAL A 203 -10.64 -0.23 0.08
CA VAL A 203 -9.74 0.54 0.94
C VAL A 203 -10.57 1.56 1.72
N GLU A 204 -11.25 1.12 2.78
CA GLU A 204 -12.18 1.97 3.52
C GLU A 204 -11.54 3.30 4.00
N THR A 205 -10.27 3.23 4.42
CA THR A 205 -9.51 4.41 4.84
C THR A 205 -9.16 5.35 3.70
N ALA A 206 -9.30 4.97 2.42
CA ALA A 206 -9.13 5.90 1.30
C ALA A 206 -10.19 7.02 1.33
N TRP A 207 -11.40 6.73 1.82
CA TRP A 207 -12.51 7.68 1.93
C TRP A 207 -12.37 8.65 3.12
N LYS A 208 -11.71 8.21 4.20
CA LYS A 208 -11.58 9.01 5.42
C LYS A 208 -10.67 10.23 5.20
N GLY A 209 -11.05 11.37 5.73
CA GLY A 209 -10.24 12.58 5.78
C GLY A 209 -9.09 12.43 6.77
N ILE A 210 -8.33 13.50 6.93
CA ILE A 210 -7.28 13.60 7.95
C ILE A 210 -7.89 14.33 9.15
N PRO A 211 -7.95 13.71 10.34
CA PRO A 211 -8.52 14.35 11.53
C PRO A 211 -7.98 15.76 11.76
N GLY A 212 -8.89 16.73 11.86
CA GLY A 212 -8.57 18.14 12.08
C GLY A 212 -7.97 18.90 10.89
N ARG A 213 -7.87 18.27 9.69
CA ARG A 213 -7.34 18.93 8.48
C ARG A 213 -8.27 18.84 7.28
N THR A 214 -8.85 17.67 7.01
CA THR A 214 -9.78 17.48 5.89
C THR A 214 -10.98 16.65 6.31
N LEU A 215 -12.12 16.95 5.70
CA LEU A 215 -13.34 16.16 5.85
C LEU A 215 -13.21 14.82 5.13
N ASP A 216 -14.05 13.86 5.54
CA ASP A 216 -14.24 12.61 4.81
C ASP A 216 -14.82 12.90 3.43
N LEU A 217 -14.37 12.14 2.43
CA LEU A 217 -14.94 12.19 1.09
C LEU A 217 -16.32 11.50 1.13
N PRO A 218 -17.43 12.19 0.80
CA PRO A 218 -18.75 11.58 0.80
C PRO A 218 -18.81 10.47 -0.24
N ARG A 219 -19.50 9.36 0.07
CA ARG A 219 -19.67 8.23 -0.86
C ARG A 219 -20.79 8.42 -1.88
N THR A 220 -21.68 9.36 -1.62
CA THR A 220 -22.77 9.73 -2.52
C THR A 220 -22.41 11.02 -3.22
N ILE A 221 -22.55 11.03 -4.55
CA ILE A 221 -22.39 12.24 -5.36
C ILE A 221 -23.61 13.13 -5.09
N PRO A 222 -23.43 14.39 -4.64
CA PRO A 222 -24.53 15.33 -4.53
C PRO A 222 -25.26 15.47 -5.87
N ALA A 223 -26.59 15.60 -5.86
CA ALA A 223 -27.40 15.59 -7.09
C ALA A 223 -27.01 16.70 -8.08
N GLU A 224 -26.45 17.80 -7.59
CA GLU A 224 -26.04 18.96 -8.37
C GLU A 224 -24.59 18.89 -8.87
N MET A 225 -23.81 17.90 -8.41
CA MET A 225 -22.40 17.76 -8.74
C MET A 225 -22.20 16.97 -10.04
N THR A 226 -21.44 17.52 -10.96
CA THR A 226 -21.04 16.83 -12.20
C THR A 226 -19.98 15.77 -11.93
N GLU A 227 -19.87 14.77 -12.82
CA GLU A 227 -18.83 13.74 -12.71
C GLU A 227 -17.42 14.32 -12.86
N PHE A 228 -17.28 15.43 -13.59
CA PHE A 228 -16.02 16.14 -13.70
C PHE A 228 -15.62 16.79 -12.37
N GLU A 229 -16.52 17.52 -11.71
CA GLU A 229 -16.28 18.09 -10.37
C GLU A 229 -16.02 17.00 -9.34
N ARG A 230 -16.73 15.88 -9.44
CA ARG A 230 -16.52 14.71 -8.58
C ARG A 230 -15.12 14.12 -8.78
N LEU A 231 -14.65 14.02 -10.02
CA LEU A 231 -13.30 13.55 -10.34
C LEU A 231 -12.23 14.49 -9.76
N GLU A 232 -12.44 15.81 -9.83
CA GLU A 232 -11.56 16.79 -9.18
C GLU A 232 -11.56 16.64 -7.65
N GLN A 233 -12.73 16.45 -7.04
CA GLN A 233 -12.85 16.23 -5.60
C GLN A 233 -12.11 14.96 -5.16
N ILE A 234 -12.23 13.85 -5.91
CA ILE A 234 -11.51 12.60 -5.63
C ILE A 234 -10.00 12.82 -5.77
N ARG A 235 -9.55 13.49 -6.85
CA ARG A 235 -8.13 13.84 -7.06
C ARG A 235 -7.58 14.62 -5.86
N ASP A 236 -8.25 15.70 -5.46
CA ASP A 236 -7.78 16.59 -4.40
C ASP A 236 -7.74 15.90 -3.04
N HIS A 237 -8.75 15.08 -2.75
CA HIS A 237 -8.77 14.27 -1.54
C HIS A 237 -7.58 13.31 -1.48
N LEU A 238 -7.33 12.56 -2.56
CA LEU A 238 -6.20 11.63 -2.65
C LEU A 238 -4.86 12.38 -2.61
N GLU A 239 -4.78 13.56 -3.22
CA GLU A 239 -3.62 14.43 -3.20
C GLU A 239 -3.26 14.88 -1.79
N VAL A 240 -4.21 15.46 -1.04
CA VAL A 240 -3.98 15.90 0.33
C VAL A 240 -3.52 14.74 1.21
N LYS A 241 -4.12 13.56 1.03
CA LYS A 241 -3.73 12.36 1.79
C LYS A 241 -2.31 11.89 1.47
N VAL A 242 -1.97 11.77 0.19
CA VAL A 242 -0.62 11.35 -0.21
C VAL A 242 0.40 12.37 0.26
N ASN A 243 0.13 13.67 0.09
CA ASN A 243 1.03 14.74 0.52
C ASN A 243 1.22 14.73 2.04
N ALA A 244 0.18 14.43 2.82
CA ALA A 244 0.31 14.30 4.27
C ALA A 244 1.14 13.07 4.69
N ILE A 245 1.01 11.94 3.98
CA ILE A 245 1.84 10.75 4.21
C ILE A 245 3.30 11.08 3.90
N ASP A 246 3.55 11.69 2.75
CA ASP A 246 4.90 12.05 2.30
C ASP A 246 5.51 13.12 3.23
N ALA A 247 4.75 14.13 3.65
CA ALA A 247 5.21 15.12 4.62
C ALA A 247 5.55 14.49 5.97
N LYS A 248 4.72 13.57 6.48
CA LYS A 248 5.02 12.84 7.73
C LYS A 248 6.26 11.96 7.58
N GLN A 249 6.43 11.31 6.43
CA GLN A 249 7.62 10.51 6.15
C GLN A 249 8.88 11.39 6.08
N ASN A 250 8.81 12.53 5.39
CA ASN A 250 9.91 13.48 5.28
C ASN A 250 10.29 14.05 6.64
N GLN A 251 9.32 14.49 7.45
CA GLN A 251 9.56 14.98 8.80
C GLN A 251 10.24 13.92 9.68
N ARG A 252 9.83 12.65 9.57
CA ARG A 252 10.46 11.54 10.28
C ARG A 252 11.90 11.30 9.82
N LEU A 253 12.16 11.39 8.51
CA LEU A 253 13.50 11.24 7.95
C LEU A 253 14.41 12.41 8.35
N GLU A 254 13.89 13.64 8.29
CA GLU A 254 14.58 14.86 8.71
C GLU A 254 14.97 14.77 10.19
N LYS A 255 14.05 14.40 11.08
CA LYS A 255 14.31 14.23 12.51
C LYS A 255 15.46 13.27 12.81
N ILE A 256 15.60 12.21 11.99
CA ILE A 256 16.72 11.27 12.10
C ILE A 256 17.99 11.86 11.52
N ALA A 257 17.88 12.46 10.32
CA ALA A 257 19.02 12.98 9.60
C ALA A 257 19.72 14.10 10.38
N THR A 258 18.96 14.92 11.13
CA THR A 258 19.48 16.01 11.96
C THR A 258 19.80 15.60 13.40
N HIS A 259 19.73 14.30 13.73
CA HIS A 259 20.02 13.85 15.09
C HIS A 259 21.54 13.80 15.32
N PRO A 260 22.12 14.49 16.33
CA PRO A 260 23.56 14.64 16.46
C PRO A 260 24.36 13.33 16.48
N VAL A 261 23.84 12.31 17.18
CA VAL A 261 24.47 10.97 17.21
C VAL A 261 24.46 10.31 15.82
N ILE A 262 23.41 10.51 15.05
CA ILE A 262 23.24 9.90 13.73
C ILE A 262 24.09 10.65 12.71
N GLU A 263 24.09 11.99 12.74
CA GLU A 263 25.01 12.82 11.95
C GLU A 263 26.48 12.41 12.17
N ALA A 264 26.89 12.22 13.42
CA ALA A 264 28.24 11.78 13.74
C ALA A 264 28.56 10.37 13.22
N ILE A 265 27.59 9.45 13.27
CA ILE A 265 27.73 8.11 12.66
C ILE A 265 27.92 8.22 11.15
N LEU A 266 27.12 9.05 10.47
CA LEU A 266 27.18 9.22 9.03
C LEU A 266 28.49 9.87 8.60
N ALA A 267 28.93 10.93 9.29
CA ALA A 267 30.22 11.56 9.03
C ALA A 267 31.37 10.55 9.11
N LYS A 268 31.42 9.74 10.18
CA LYS A 268 32.42 8.67 10.34
C LYS A 268 32.30 7.57 9.28
N HIS A 269 31.08 7.25 8.85
CA HIS A 269 30.87 6.29 7.77
C HIS A 269 31.45 6.81 6.46
N ASP A 270 31.17 8.07 6.12
CA ASP A 270 31.59 8.70 4.87
C ASP A 270 33.11 8.94 4.83
N GLU A 271 33.72 9.17 5.99
CA GLU A 271 35.19 9.20 6.18
C GLU A 271 35.84 7.80 6.12
N GLY A 272 35.05 6.72 6.09
CA GLY A 272 35.57 5.34 6.16
C GLY A 272 36.16 4.97 7.53
N ALA A 273 35.83 5.72 8.59
CA ALA A 273 36.30 5.48 9.95
C ALA A 273 35.54 4.36 10.67
N LEU A 274 34.35 3.99 10.18
CA LEU A 274 33.57 2.89 10.73
C LEU A 274 34.01 1.52 10.19
N PRO A 275 33.98 0.46 11.03
CA PRO A 275 34.28 -0.90 10.59
C PRO A 275 33.21 -1.41 9.60
N GLU A 276 33.61 -1.78 8.38
CA GLU A 276 32.68 -2.16 7.30
C GLU A 276 31.69 -3.29 7.69
N GLU A 277 32.18 -4.31 8.41
CA GLU A 277 31.36 -5.41 8.91
C GLU A 277 30.88 -5.23 10.36
N GLY A 278 31.00 -4.00 10.85
CA GLY A 278 30.57 -3.66 12.19
C GLY A 278 29.07 -3.50 12.30
N SER A 279 28.63 -3.23 13.52
CA SER A 279 27.23 -2.91 13.78
C SER A 279 27.10 -1.85 14.84
N ILE A 280 26.03 -1.07 14.75
CA ILE A 280 25.72 -0.02 15.70
C ILE A 280 24.45 -0.41 16.47
N PHE A 281 24.38 -0.06 17.74
CA PHE A 281 23.11 0.02 18.46
C PHE A 281 23.10 1.27 19.34
N PHE A 282 21.92 1.80 19.60
CA PHE A 282 21.74 3.04 20.35
C PHE A 282 21.57 2.80 21.84
N PHE A 283 21.93 3.83 22.61
CA PHE A 283 21.58 3.99 24.01
C PHE A 283 20.49 5.04 24.15
N THR A 284 19.58 4.78 25.08
CA THR A 284 18.53 5.70 25.45
C THR A 284 19.00 6.70 26.52
N THR A 285 18.31 7.82 26.68
CA THR A 285 18.64 8.88 27.65
C THR A 285 18.63 8.45 29.12
N ASP A 286 17.95 7.35 29.45
CA ASP A 286 18.00 6.67 30.76
C ASP A 286 19.22 5.73 30.91
N GLY A 287 20.10 5.66 29.90
CA GLY A 287 21.38 4.95 29.93
C GLY A 287 21.30 3.45 29.61
N ARG A 288 20.16 2.91 29.17
CA ARG A 288 20.06 1.50 28.73
C ARG A 288 20.20 1.36 27.21
N PRO A 289 20.46 0.15 26.68
CA PRO A 289 20.36 -0.09 25.25
C PRO A 289 18.92 0.12 24.74
N LEU A 290 18.81 0.67 23.53
CA LEU A 290 17.57 0.70 22.78
C LEU A 290 17.29 -0.71 22.24
N TYR A 291 16.30 -1.37 22.83
CA TYR A 291 15.95 -2.75 22.54
C TYR A 291 14.98 -2.85 21.37
N ARG A 292 14.89 -4.04 20.75
CA ARG A 292 13.97 -4.26 19.61
C ARG A 292 12.51 -3.98 19.98
N ILE A 293 12.15 -4.21 21.24
CA ILE A 293 10.81 -3.96 21.77
C ILE A 293 10.44 -2.47 21.72
N ASP A 294 11.42 -1.57 21.88
CA ASP A 294 11.20 -0.12 21.81
C ASP A 294 10.91 0.32 20.36
N ALA A 295 11.62 -0.26 19.40
CA ALA A 295 11.52 0.10 17.98
C ALA A 295 10.32 -0.55 17.28
N ASN A 296 9.95 -1.78 17.66
CA ASN A 296 8.91 -2.54 16.99
C ASN A 296 8.20 -3.49 17.95
N ARG A 297 6.88 -3.64 17.75
CA ARG A 297 6.13 -4.72 18.42
C ARG A 297 6.68 -6.09 18.01
N PRO A 298 6.81 -7.03 18.96
CA PRO A 298 7.35 -8.34 18.69
C PRO A 298 6.38 -9.11 17.79
N LYS A 299 6.87 -9.62 16.67
CA LYS A 299 6.11 -10.47 15.76
C LYS A 299 6.57 -11.92 15.97
N PRO A 300 5.73 -12.79 16.56
CA PRO A 300 6.10 -14.19 16.77
C PRO A 300 6.33 -14.89 15.42
N ARG A 301 7.35 -15.74 15.38
CA ARG A 301 7.58 -16.65 14.24
C ARG A 301 6.58 -17.81 14.31
N PRO A 302 6.33 -18.53 13.18
CA PRO A 302 5.56 -19.77 13.23
C PRO A 302 6.08 -20.72 14.32
N GLY A 303 5.22 -21.12 15.25
CA GLY A 303 5.56 -21.99 16.38
C GLY A 303 6.19 -21.29 17.61
N GLN A 304 6.39 -19.96 17.57
CA GLN A 304 6.91 -19.20 18.71
C GLN A 304 5.77 -18.53 19.49
N SER A 305 5.80 -18.60 20.82
CA SER A 305 4.85 -17.86 21.65
C SER A 305 5.09 -16.35 21.59
N ILE A 306 4.06 -15.55 21.85
CA ILE A 306 4.22 -14.09 21.96
C ILE A 306 5.14 -13.71 23.12
N GLU A 307 5.12 -14.47 24.22
CA GLU A 307 6.00 -14.27 25.36
C GLU A 307 7.46 -14.49 24.97
N ASP A 308 7.79 -15.56 24.25
CA ASP A 308 9.15 -15.83 23.79
C ASP A 308 9.63 -14.77 22.80
N ALA A 309 8.76 -14.32 21.89
CA ALA A 309 9.07 -13.24 20.98
C ALA A 309 9.37 -11.93 21.72
N THR A 310 8.58 -11.63 22.75
CA THR A 310 8.74 -10.44 23.60
C THR A 310 10.01 -10.53 24.44
N ARG A 311 10.30 -11.70 25.03
CA ARG A 311 11.51 -11.97 25.80
C ARG A 311 12.77 -11.81 24.95
N HIS A 312 12.72 -12.26 23.70
CA HIS A 312 13.82 -12.03 22.77
C HIS A 312 13.97 -10.54 22.44
N ALA A 313 12.87 -9.83 22.19
CA ALA A 313 12.88 -8.42 21.79
C ALA A 313 13.39 -7.47 22.90
N THR A 314 13.15 -7.81 24.17
CA THR A 314 13.57 -7.04 25.36
C THR A 314 15.02 -7.28 25.75
N LYS A 315 15.65 -8.37 25.29
CA LYS A 315 17.05 -8.71 25.57
C LYS A 315 18.01 -8.40 24.44
N THR A 316 17.50 -8.04 23.27
CA THR A 316 18.29 -7.81 22.06
C THR A 316 18.23 -6.33 21.70
N PRO A 317 19.36 -5.61 21.63
CA PRO A 317 19.39 -4.28 21.06
C PRO A 317 18.97 -4.29 19.59
N GLU A 318 18.40 -3.20 19.12
CA GLU A 318 18.07 -3.05 17.70
C GLU A 318 19.33 -2.61 16.93
N PHE A 319 19.91 -3.54 16.17
CA PHE A 319 21.17 -3.32 15.46
C PHE A 319 20.99 -2.65 14.11
N ILE A 320 21.94 -1.78 13.76
CA ILE A 320 22.18 -1.26 12.41
C ILE A 320 23.45 -1.92 11.87
N ASP A 321 23.39 -2.37 10.63
CA ASP A 321 24.56 -2.91 9.93
C ASP A 321 25.29 -1.76 9.23
N ILE A 322 26.59 -1.59 9.49
CA ILE A 322 27.36 -0.47 8.95
C ILE A 322 27.42 -0.54 7.43
N ALA A 323 27.59 -1.74 6.86
CA ALA A 323 27.60 -1.94 5.40
C ALA A 323 26.32 -1.43 4.71
N ARG A 324 25.19 -1.38 5.43
CA ARG A 324 23.89 -0.94 4.89
C ARG A 324 23.70 0.58 4.93
N LEU A 325 24.57 1.34 5.61
CA LEU A 325 24.47 2.80 5.65
C LEU A 325 24.58 3.42 4.24
N LYS A 326 25.37 2.82 3.34
CA LYS A 326 25.46 3.20 1.92
C LYS A 326 24.12 3.19 1.19
N GLY A 327 23.15 2.38 1.62
CA GLY A 327 21.81 2.31 1.00
C GLY A 327 20.82 3.37 1.52
N GLY A 328 21.26 4.28 2.40
CA GLY A 328 20.46 5.38 2.93
C GLY A 328 19.61 5.02 4.16
N PHE A 329 18.70 5.93 4.53
CA PHE A 329 17.90 5.84 5.77
C PHE A 329 16.72 4.87 5.67
N GLY A 330 16.30 4.52 4.46
CA GLY A 330 15.07 3.78 4.18
C GLY A 330 15.16 2.26 4.41
N PRO A 331 14.08 1.51 4.13
CA PRO A 331 14.01 0.05 4.29
C PRO A 331 15.10 -0.72 3.52
N ASP A 332 15.45 -0.21 2.34
CA ASP A 332 16.46 -0.81 1.45
C ASP A 332 17.90 -0.46 1.90
N GLY A 333 18.06 0.54 2.77
CA GLY A 333 19.33 0.95 3.37
C GLY A 333 19.54 0.41 4.78
N ALA A 334 20.11 1.21 5.67
CA ALA A 334 20.35 0.85 7.07
C ALA A 334 19.06 0.72 7.90
N GLY A 335 17.93 1.16 7.33
CA GLY A 335 16.62 1.15 7.97
C GLY A 335 16.55 2.08 9.17
N LEU A 336 17.35 3.15 9.18
CA LEU A 336 17.38 4.13 10.26
C LEU A 336 16.00 4.74 10.52
N PHE A 337 15.14 4.88 9.51
CA PHE A 337 13.75 5.38 9.62
C PHE A 337 12.92 4.76 10.76
N ARG A 338 13.26 3.52 11.19
CA ARG A 338 12.60 2.85 12.34
C ARG A 338 12.83 3.54 13.68
N PHE A 339 13.88 4.36 13.79
CA PHE A 339 14.23 5.09 15.00
C PHE A 339 13.64 6.51 15.04
N ALA A 340 12.89 6.96 14.03
CA ALA A 340 12.42 8.36 13.93
C ALA A 340 11.56 8.77 15.13
N GLU A 341 10.68 7.88 15.57
CA GLU A 341 9.81 8.13 16.72
C GLU A 341 10.57 8.02 18.05
N LEU A 342 11.78 7.46 18.03
CA LEU A 342 12.65 7.27 19.19
C LEU A 342 13.82 8.27 19.22
N ALA A 343 13.92 9.16 18.23
CA ALA A 343 15.06 10.06 18.11
C ALA A 343 15.26 10.91 19.38
N ASP A 344 14.18 11.36 20.02
CA ASP A 344 14.25 12.20 21.23
C ASP A 344 14.82 11.48 22.45
N ILE A 345 14.79 10.15 22.45
CA ILE A 345 15.31 9.34 23.55
C ILE A 345 16.68 8.76 23.24
N ILE A 346 17.28 8.99 22.08
CA ILE A 346 18.62 8.49 21.75
C ILE A 346 19.68 9.44 22.34
N SER A 347 20.51 8.95 23.25
CA SER A 347 21.59 9.75 23.85
C SER A 347 22.95 9.47 23.21
N GLY A 348 23.17 8.25 22.72
CA GLY A 348 24.45 7.81 22.20
C GLY A 348 24.35 6.49 21.45
N ALA A 349 25.49 6.04 20.93
CA ALA A 349 25.61 4.81 20.17
C ALA A 349 26.91 4.09 20.51
N VAL A 350 26.86 2.77 20.41
CA VAL A 350 28.03 1.90 20.49
C VAL A 350 28.27 1.29 19.12
N VAL A 351 29.49 1.44 18.63
CA VAL A 351 29.96 0.77 17.42
C VAL A 351 30.66 -0.52 17.83
N LEU A 352 30.28 -1.63 17.21
CA LEU A 352 30.84 -2.94 17.45
C LEU A 352 31.61 -3.42 16.24
N SER A 353 32.82 -3.95 16.48
CA SER A 353 33.62 -4.66 15.48
C SER A 353 33.65 -6.16 15.76
N PRO A 354 33.71 -7.01 14.71
CA PRO A 354 34.04 -8.41 14.88
C PRO A 354 35.45 -8.57 15.47
N VAL A 355 35.62 -9.53 16.38
CA VAL A 355 36.93 -9.90 16.90
C VAL A 355 37.67 -10.70 15.84
N ILE A 356 38.86 -10.23 15.45
CA ILE A 356 39.74 -10.92 14.50
C ILE A 356 40.90 -11.56 15.27
N ARG A 357 41.13 -12.85 15.06
CA ARG A 357 42.31 -13.60 15.54
C ARG A 357 42.89 -14.38 14.38
N ASP A 358 44.20 -14.28 14.16
CA ASP A 358 44.91 -14.94 13.07
C ASP A 358 44.32 -14.66 11.68
N GLY A 359 43.90 -13.41 11.46
CA GLY A 359 43.25 -12.97 10.22
C GLY A 359 41.84 -13.55 10.00
N LYS A 360 41.29 -14.31 10.96
CA LYS A 360 39.95 -14.90 10.89
C LYS A 360 39.04 -14.34 11.97
N LYS A 361 37.76 -14.23 11.63
CA LYS A 361 36.73 -13.81 12.58
C LYS A 361 36.54 -14.89 13.64
N VAL A 362 36.56 -14.50 14.91
CA VAL A 362 36.34 -15.41 16.01
C VAL A 362 34.85 -15.78 16.05
N GLN A 363 34.54 -17.00 15.65
CA GLN A 363 33.20 -17.57 15.73
C GLN A 363 33.02 -18.30 17.06
N LEU A 364 31.96 -18.00 17.81
CA LEU A 364 31.62 -18.76 19.02
C LEU A 364 30.79 -19.99 18.65
N PRO A 365 31.03 -21.15 19.29
CA PRO A 365 30.21 -22.35 19.09
C PRO A 365 28.72 -22.06 19.29
N GLY A 366 27.88 -22.49 18.36
CA GLY A 366 26.43 -22.30 18.42
C GLY A 366 25.93 -20.89 18.08
N MET A 367 26.81 -19.94 17.75
CA MET A 367 26.40 -18.62 17.25
C MET A 367 26.54 -18.55 15.74
N SER A 368 25.65 -17.81 15.08
CA SER A 368 25.71 -17.53 13.63
C SER A 368 26.50 -16.26 13.30
N LYS A 369 26.73 -15.39 14.28
CA LYS A 369 27.47 -14.12 14.12
C LYS A 369 28.80 -14.19 14.87
N PRO A 370 29.86 -13.52 14.38
CA PRO A 370 31.15 -13.51 15.05
C PRO A 370 31.06 -12.81 16.41
N LYS A 371 32.01 -13.13 17.29
CA LYS A 371 32.19 -12.42 18.56
C LYS A 371 32.44 -10.94 18.26
N ARG A 372 31.80 -10.05 19.03
CA ARG A 372 31.89 -8.60 18.84
C ARG A 372 32.42 -7.90 20.09
N VAL A 373 33.17 -6.83 19.87
CA VAL A 373 33.71 -5.91 20.90
C VAL A 373 33.39 -4.48 20.52
N VAL A 374 33.32 -3.59 21.51
CA VAL A 374 33.20 -2.15 21.30
C VAL A 374 34.44 -1.67 20.54
N SER A 375 34.25 -1.04 19.39
CA SER A 375 35.33 -0.33 18.70
C SER A 375 35.41 1.12 19.15
N GLU A 376 34.26 1.77 19.28
CA GLU A 376 34.12 3.16 19.70
C GLU A 376 32.71 3.45 20.20
N THR A 377 32.54 4.63 20.77
CA THR A 377 31.28 5.18 21.27
C THR A 377 31.05 6.56 20.65
N ILE A 378 29.79 6.91 20.45
CA ILE A 378 29.38 8.19 19.84
C ILE A 378 28.28 8.78 20.71
N GLY A 379 28.41 10.05 21.10
CA GLY A 379 27.45 10.70 22.01
C GLY A 379 27.56 10.21 23.45
N ILE A 380 26.45 10.28 24.18
CA ILE A 380 26.40 9.96 25.61
C ILE A 380 26.01 8.48 25.79
N VAL A 381 26.98 7.70 26.26
CA VAL A 381 26.80 6.30 26.68
C VAL A 381 27.24 6.15 28.15
N PRO A 382 26.77 5.12 28.86
CA PRO A 382 27.22 4.84 30.22
C PRO A 382 28.76 4.75 30.34
N GLU A 383 29.32 5.39 31.37
CA GLU A 383 30.78 5.56 31.55
C GLU A 383 31.57 4.25 31.59
N PHE A 384 30.93 3.13 31.95
CA PHE A 384 31.62 1.84 31.97
C PHE A 384 31.83 1.22 30.58
N ILE A 385 31.30 1.81 29.51
CA ILE A 385 31.40 1.28 28.16
C ILE A 385 32.63 1.84 27.48
N ASP A 386 33.70 1.04 27.49
CA ASP A 386 34.98 1.39 26.89
C ASP A 386 35.26 0.60 25.60
N PRO A 387 36.05 1.16 24.67
CA PRO A 387 36.64 0.42 23.56
C PRO A 387 37.32 -0.88 24.04
N GLY A 388 37.13 -1.97 23.30
CA GLY A 388 37.59 -3.30 23.63
C GLY A 388 36.65 -4.11 24.53
N MET A 389 35.62 -3.49 25.13
CA MET A 389 34.64 -4.22 25.94
C MET A 389 33.88 -5.26 25.10
N PRO A 390 33.75 -6.52 25.58
CA PRO A 390 32.92 -7.51 24.90
C PRO A 390 31.44 -7.12 24.93
N TYR A 391 30.75 -7.27 23.80
CA TYR A 391 29.31 -7.01 23.72
C TYR A 391 28.49 -7.79 24.76
N SER A 392 28.88 -9.04 25.06
CA SER A 392 28.23 -9.85 26.09
C SER A 392 28.35 -9.25 27.50
N ALA A 393 29.43 -8.51 27.79
CA ALA A 393 29.60 -7.84 29.08
C ALA A 393 28.58 -6.70 29.24
N ILE A 394 28.33 -5.94 28.16
CA ILE A 394 27.29 -4.90 28.12
C ILE A 394 25.92 -5.52 28.41
N LEU A 395 25.54 -6.58 27.68
CA LEU A 395 24.24 -7.25 27.89
C LEU A 395 24.06 -7.77 29.31
N ASN A 396 25.11 -8.34 29.90
CA ASN A 396 25.04 -8.86 31.26
C ASN A 396 24.79 -7.75 32.29
N ARG A 397 25.35 -6.55 32.10
CA ARG A 397 25.08 -5.40 32.98
C ARG A 397 23.63 -4.93 32.91
N PHE A 398 23.01 -4.99 31.74
CA PHE A 398 21.61 -4.57 31.54
C PHE A 398 20.58 -5.69 31.69
N ARG A 399 20.98 -6.87 32.15
CA ARG A 399 20.07 -8.01 32.27
C ARG A 399 18.83 -7.70 33.11
N ARG A 400 19.01 -7.00 34.23
CA ARG A 400 17.90 -6.61 35.12
C ARG A 400 16.95 -5.63 34.44
N ALA A 401 17.48 -4.58 33.80
CA ALA A 401 16.67 -3.61 33.05
C ALA A 401 15.87 -4.28 31.92
N ALA A 402 16.47 -5.26 31.22
CA ALA A 402 15.79 -6.05 30.21
C ALA A 402 14.67 -6.94 30.79
N GLU A 403 14.86 -7.49 32.00
CA GLU A 403 13.83 -8.27 32.71
C GLU A 403 12.68 -7.37 33.17
N GLU A 404 12.96 -6.18 33.70
CA GLU A 404 11.94 -5.19 34.09
C GLU A 404 11.12 -4.71 32.87
N LEU A 405 11.79 -4.43 31.75
CA LEU A 405 11.14 -4.05 30.49
C LEU A 405 10.24 -5.17 29.93
N PHE A 406 10.66 -6.43 30.10
CA PHE A 406 9.88 -7.59 29.69
C PHE A 406 8.57 -7.70 30.48
N GLU A 407 8.63 -7.62 31.81
CA GLU A 407 7.42 -7.69 32.65
C GLU A 407 6.46 -6.53 32.34
N LYS A 408 6.99 -5.30 32.20
CA LYS A 408 6.19 -4.13 31.79
C LYS A 408 5.51 -4.35 30.43
N SER A 409 6.24 -4.90 29.45
CA SER A 409 5.71 -5.16 28.12
C SER A 409 4.57 -6.19 28.14
N LEU A 410 4.68 -7.24 28.96
CA LEU A 410 3.61 -8.24 29.10
C LEU A 410 2.34 -7.61 29.70
N GLN A 411 2.49 -6.79 30.74
CA GLN A 411 1.38 -6.07 31.37
C GLN A 411 0.66 -5.16 30.37
N GLU A 412 1.41 -4.36 29.59
CA GLU A 412 0.84 -3.48 28.56
C GLU A 412 0.11 -4.25 27.45
N MET A 413 0.53 -5.49 27.19
CA MET A 413 -0.13 -6.38 26.22
C MET A 413 -1.32 -7.16 26.81
N GLY A 414 -1.63 -6.99 28.10
CA GLY A 414 -2.70 -7.73 28.79
C GLY A 414 -2.40 -9.23 28.92
N ILE A 415 -1.13 -9.62 28.78
CA ILE A 415 -0.67 -11.00 29.02
C ILE A 415 -0.33 -11.04 30.52
N GLY A 416 -1.21 -11.69 31.30
CA GLY A 416 -1.21 -11.64 32.76
C GLY A 416 0.17 -11.81 33.37
N SER A 417 0.45 -11.02 34.41
CA SER A 417 1.72 -11.04 35.12
C SER A 417 1.99 -12.43 35.70
N ARG A 418 3.27 -12.77 35.93
CA ARG A 418 3.62 -13.99 36.68
C ARG A 418 2.95 -14.07 38.06
N GLU A 419 2.55 -12.93 38.63
CA GLU A 419 1.81 -12.86 39.90
C GLU A 419 0.35 -13.29 39.73
N ASP A 420 -0.30 -12.93 38.62
CA ASP A 420 -1.68 -13.34 38.32
C ASP A 420 -1.81 -14.86 38.09
N MET A 421 -0.76 -15.50 37.57
CA MET A 421 -0.76 -16.97 37.43
C MET A 421 -0.51 -17.69 38.76
N ARG A 422 0.28 -17.12 39.68
CA ARG A 422 0.46 -17.72 41.02
C ARG A 422 -0.80 -17.59 41.86
N ALA A 423 -1.53 -16.48 41.76
CA ALA A 423 -2.81 -16.28 42.45
C ALA A 423 -3.96 -17.13 41.88
N LYS A 424 -3.84 -17.63 40.64
CA LYS A 424 -4.80 -18.58 40.03
C LYS A 424 -4.42 -20.05 40.23
N SER A 425 -3.23 -20.32 40.77
CA SER A 425 -2.73 -21.67 41.05
C SER A 425 -2.67 -22.01 42.55
N ALA A 426 -3.08 -21.06 43.40
CA ALA A 426 -3.28 -21.21 44.84
C ALA A 426 -4.77 -21.02 45.13
#